data_AF-A0A9E4KB30-F1
#
_entry.id   AF-A0A9E4KB30-F1
#
_cell.length_a   1.000
_cell.length_b   1.000
_cell.length_c   1.000
_cell.angle_alpha   90.00
_cell.angle_beta   90.00
_cell.angle_gamma   90.00
#
_symmetry.space_group_name_H-M   'P 1'
#
loop_
_entity.id
_entity.type
_entity.pdbx_description
1 polymer ?
#
loop_
_entity_poly.entity_id
_entity_poly.type
_entity_poly.pdbx_seq_one_letter_code
_entity_poly.pdbx_strand_id
1 'polypeptide(L)' 'MPLFDVAILERPTKKEAEEGKSERLVLGPVSVVATDEQAAAISAVMDSTEKDIKVDRARMEVLVRPFG' A
#
# COMPACT_ATOMS: atom_id res chain seq x y z
N MET A 1 -11.81 -18.62 1.62
CA MET A 1 -11.32 -17.28 1.99
C MET A 1 -10.50 -16.78 0.82
N PRO A 2 -10.88 -15.67 0.18
CA PRO A 2 -10.14 -15.13 -0.94
C PRO A 2 -8.74 -14.65 -0.53
N LEU A 3 -7.82 -14.71 -1.49
CA LEU A 3 -6.45 -14.23 -1.36
C LEU A 3 -6.32 -12.96 -2.19
N PHE A 4 -5.66 -11.96 -1.64
CA PHE A 4 -5.46 -10.65 -2.28
C PHE A 4 -3.98 -10.28 -2.28
N ASP A 5 -3.51 -9.62 -3.33
CA ASP A 5 -2.25 -8.88 -3.30
C ASP A 5 -2.52 -7.45 -2.85
N VAL A 6 -1.74 -6.98 -1.88
CA VAL A 6 -1.81 -5.61 -1.37
C VAL A 6 -0.46 -4.93 -1.47
N ALA A 7 -0.39 -3.77 -2.10
CA ALA A 7 0.81 -2.93 -2.16
C ALA A 7 0.49 -1.52 -1.65
N ILE A 8 1.50 -0.83 -1.11
CA ILE A 8 1.36 0.55 -0.63
C ILE A 8 2.34 1.44 -1.38
N LEU A 9 1.81 2.54 -1.93
CA LEU A 9 2.55 3.57 -2.62
C LEU A 9 2.48 4.89 -1.84
N GLU A 10 3.53 5.70 -1.94
CA GLU A 10 3.55 7.08 -1.47
C GLU A 10 3.59 8.01 -2.69
N ARG A 11 2.57 8.83 -2.83
CA ARG A 11 2.49 9.85 -3.87
C ARG A 11 3.52 10.96 -3.63
N PRO A 12 4.16 11.48 -4.69
CA PRO A 12 5.09 12.60 -4.56
C PRO A 12 4.36 13.85 -4.08
N THR A 13 5.08 14.72 -3.37
CA THR A 13 4.59 16.09 -3.12
C THR A 13 4.56 16.90 -4.42
N LYS A 14 3.86 18.04 -4.42
CA LYS A 14 3.79 18.94 -5.60
C LYS A 14 5.19 19.33 -6.12
N LYS A 15 6.11 19.67 -5.21
CA LYS A 15 7.50 20.01 -5.55
C LYS A 15 8.24 18.81 -6.15
N GLU A 16 8.06 17.63 -5.59
CA GLU A 16 8.71 16.41 -6.09
C GLU A 16 8.19 16.01 -7.47
N ALA A 17 6.90 16.20 -7.73
CA ALA A 17 6.31 15.97 -9.05
C ALA A 17 6.87 16.95 -10.11
N GLU A 18 7.07 18.23 -9.75
CA GLU A 18 7.71 19.23 -10.61
C GLU A 18 9.18 18.90 -10.92
N GLU A 19 9.87 18.25 -9.97
CA GLU A 19 11.23 17.71 -10.14
C GLU A 19 11.27 16.38 -10.93
N GLY A 20 10.11 15.86 -11.36
CA GLY A 20 10.00 14.61 -12.12
C GLY A 20 10.08 13.34 -11.29
N LYS A 21 9.93 13.42 -9.96
CA LYS A 21 9.83 12.23 -9.10
C LYS A 21 8.45 11.59 -9.25
N SER A 22 8.44 10.26 -9.26
CA SER A 22 7.24 9.44 -9.33
C SER A 22 6.86 8.89 -7.95
N GLU A 23 5.72 8.20 -7.91
CA GLU A 23 5.26 7.43 -6.75
C GLU A 23 6.34 6.45 -6.25
N ARG A 24 6.45 6.36 -4.91
CA ARG A 24 7.43 5.52 -4.23
C ARG A 24 6.74 4.26 -3.70
N LEU A 25 7.30 3.09 -4.00
CA LEU A 25 6.88 1.85 -3.37
C LEU A 25 7.29 1.84 -1.89
N VAL A 26 6.29 1.76 -1.01
CA VAL A 26 6.45 1.77 0.44
C VAL A 26 6.43 0.34 0.96
N LEU A 27 5.41 -0.41 0.55
CA LEU A 27 5.25 -1.83 0.85
C LEU A 27 5.06 -2.56 -0.47
N GLY A 28 5.93 -3.53 -0.73
CA GLY A 28 5.77 -4.43 -1.88
C GLY A 28 4.46 -5.22 -1.80
N PRO A 29 4.00 -5.82 -2.91
CA PRO A 29 2.83 -6.68 -2.90
C PRO A 29 2.97 -7.79 -1.85
N VAL A 30 2.07 -7.80 -0.87
CA VAL A 30 1.93 -8.86 0.13
C VAL A 30 0.63 -9.61 -0.09
N SER A 31 0.71 -10.94 -0.03
CA SER A 31 -0.48 -11.78 -0.20
C SER A 31 -1.20 -11.93 1.14
N VAL A 32 -2.45 -11.49 1.19
CA VAL A 32 -3.26 -11.43 2.41
C VAL A 32 -4.55 -12.23 2.21
N VAL A 33 -4.82 -13.13 3.15
CA VAL A 33 -6.10 -13.85 3.22
C VAL A 33 -7.11 -12.96 3.93
N ALA A 34 -8.17 -12.57 3.24
CA ALA A 34 -9.19 -11.67 3.79
C ALA A 34 -10.58 -12.05 3.30
N THR A 35 -11.63 -11.44 3.86
CA THR A 35 -13.01 -11.64 3.41
C THR A 35 -13.32 -10.85 2.14
N ASP A 36 -12.68 -9.70 1.98
CA ASP A 36 -12.90 -8.71 0.92
C ASP A 36 -11.67 -7.78 0.81
N GLU A 37 -11.69 -6.87 -0.17
CA GLU A 37 -10.59 -5.96 -0.45
C GLU A 37 -10.31 -4.97 0.69
N GLN A 38 -11.34 -4.53 1.42
CA GLN A 38 -11.16 -3.61 2.55
C GLN A 38 -10.47 -4.32 3.72
N ALA A 39 -10.90 -5.53 4.03
CA ALA A 39 -10.27 -6.37 5.03
C ALA A 39 -8.81 -6.69 4.64
N ALA A 40 -8.53 -6.93 3.35
CA ALA A 40 -7.16 -7.13 2.87
C ALA A 40 -6.28 -5.90 3.07
N ALA A 41 -6.77 -4.70 2.74
CA ALA A 41 -6.05 -3.45 2.96
C ALA A 41 -5.72 -3.21 4.44
N ILE A 42 -6.70 -3.42 5.32
CA ILE A 42 -6.52 -3.23 6.77
C ILE A 42 -5.49 -4.24 7.30
N SER A 43 -5.62 -5.52 6.94
CA SER A 43 -4.69 -6.55 7.35
C SER A 43 -3.27 -6.30 6.85
N ALA A 44 -3.08 -5.85 5.61
CA ALA A 44 -1.76 -5.53 5.08
C ALA A 44 -1.06 -4.38 5.85
N VAL A 45 -1.81 -3.36 6.26
CA VAL A 45 -1.29 -2.22 7.03
C VAL A 45 -1.04 -2.59 8.50
N MET A 46 -1.86 -3.48 9.08
CA MET A 46 -1.72 -3.88 10.48
C MET A 46 -0.64 -4.96 10.69
N ASP A 47 -0.50 -5.89 9.75
CA ASP A 47 0.47 -6.99 9.80
C ASP A 47 1.82 -6.67 9.15
N SER A 48 1.97 -5.50 8.52
CA SER A 48 3.28 -5.08 7.99
C SER A 48 4.29 -5.06 9.13
N THR A 49 5.25 -5.98 9.08
CA THR A 49 6.35 -6.11 10.05
C THR A 49 7.18 -4.84 10.19
N GLU A 50 7.08 -3.94 9.21
CA GLU A 50 7.53 -2.56 9.29
C GLU A 50 6.53 -1.72 10.09
N LYS A 51 6.56 -1.84 11.43
CA LYS A 51 5.75 -1.04 12.36
C LYS A 51 5.97 0.48 12.25
N ASP A 52 6.91 0.91 11.43
CA ASP A 52 7.24 2.28 11.11
C ASP A 52 7.17 2.51 9.58
N ILE A 53 6.00 2.30 8.98
CA ILE A 53 5.71 2.90 7.67
C ILE A 53 5.76 4.43 7.86
N LYS A 54 6.95 5.00 7.64
CA LYS A 54 7.21 6.45 7.70
C LYS A 54 6.70 7.14 6.45
N VAL A 55 5.39 7.05 6.24
CA VAL A 55 4.71 7.64 5.10
C VAL A 55 3.65 8.60 5.59
N ASP A 56 3.58 9.73 4.91
CA ASP A 56 2.49 10.66 5.11
C ASP A 56 1.17 10.00 4.71
N ARG A 57 0.28 9.77 5.67
CA ARG A 57 -1.03 9.14 5.44
C ARG A 57 -1.86 9.86 4.39
N ALA A 58 -1.68 11.17 4.20
CA ALA A 58 -2.39 11.95 3.19
C ALA A 58 -1.90 11.67 1.75
N ARG A 59 -0.73 11.04 1.61
CA ARG A 59 -0.11 10.68 0.33
C ARG A 59 -0.01 9.16 0.13
N MET A 60 -0.55 8.37 1.06
CA MET A 60 -0.54 6.93 0.98
C MET A 60 -1.66 6.42 0.08
N GLU A 61 -1.31 5.54 -0.85
CA GLU A 61 -2.23 4.85 -1.72
C GLU A 61 -2.10 3.33 -1.52
N VAL A 62 -3.21 2.67 -1.19
CA VAL A 62 -3.24 1.22 -0.98
C VAL A 62 -3.87 0.59 -2.22
N LEU A 63 -3.09 -0.24 -2.90
CA LEU A 63 -3.54 -1.01 -4.06
C LEU A 63 -3.90 -2.40 -3.60
N VAL A 64 -5.14 -2.81 -3.83
CA VAL A 64 -5.65 -4.15 -3.54
C VAL A 64 -6.14 -4.78 -4.82
N ARG A 65 -5.78 -6.05 -5.04
CA ARG A 65 -6.32 -6.85 -6.14
C ARG A 65 -6.50 -8.31 -5.70
N PRO A 66 -7.43 -9.05 -6.31
CA PRO A 66 -7.49 -10.51 -6.17
C PRO A 66 -6.15 -11.15 -6.57
N PHE A 67 -5.75 -12.18 -5.84
CA PHE A 67 -4.56 -12.98 -6.16
C PHE A 67 -4.91 -14.01 -7.23
N GLY A 68 -4.38 -13.84 -8.45
CA GLY A 68 -4.63 -14.74 -9.58
C GLY A 68 -4.59 -14.04 -10.92
#